data_AF-A0A7Y6IYY2-F1
#
_entry.id   AF-A0A7Y6IYY2-F1
#
_cell.length_a   1.000
_cell.length_b   1.000
_cell.length_c   1.000
_cell.angle_alpha   90.00
_cell.angle_beta   90.00
_cell.angle_gamma   90.00
#
_symmetry.space_group_name_H-M   'P 1'
#
loop_
_entity.id
_entity.type
_entity.pdbx_description
1 polymer ?
#
loop_
_entity_poly.entity_id
_entity_poly.type
_entity_poly.pdbx_seq_one_letter_code
_entity_poly.pdbx_strand_id
1 'polypeptide(L)' 'MARAYRARKAARRSMTFLVAHGRALRGTAGPEDLALLAASRRCARCGYFIGGRRRADAVYCSRSCKAKAYRARRAARPG' A
#
# COMPACT_ATOMS: atom_id res chain seq x y z
N MET A 1 -25.26 7.21 2.72
CA MET A 1 -24.96 6.04 1.85
C MET A 1 -23.54 6.03 1.24
N ALA A 2 -22.98 7.16 0.80
CA ALA A 2 -21.67 7.22 0.12
C ALA A 2 -20.47 6.66 0.94
N ARG A 3 -20.47 6.79 2.27
CA ARG A 3 -19.38 6.31 3.16
C ARG A 3 -19.25 4.79 3.14
N ALA A 4 -20.36 4.06 3.20
CA ALA A 4 -20.38 2.60 3.16
C ALA A 4 -19.92 2.08 1.80
N TYR A 5 -20.37 2.69 0.70
CA TYR A 5 -19.91 2.37 -0.65
C TYR A 5 -18.39 2.57 -0.80
N ARG A 6 -17.84 3.72 -0.38
CA ARG A 6 -16.40 4.00 -0.43
C ARG A 6 -15.59 3.02 0.42
N ALA A 7 -16.11 2.64 1.60
CA ALA A 7 -15.47 1.65 2.45
C ALA A 7 -15.41 0.27 1.78
N ARG A 8 -16.53 -0.22 1.22
CA ARG A 8 -16.60 -1.49 0.48
C ARG A 8 -15.69 -1.47 -0.75
N LYS A 9 -15.71 -0.40 -1.55
CA LYS A 9 -14.86 -0.23 -2.74
C LYS A 9 -13.37 -0.31 -2.40
N ALA A 10 -12.96 0.31 -1.30
CA ALA A 10 -11.56 0.27 -0.91
C ALA A 10 -11.14 -1.07 -0.29
N ALA A 11 -12.03 -1.76 0.43
CA ALA A 11 -11.77 -3.13 0.90
C ALA A 11 -11.60 -4.08 -0.29
N ARG A 12 -12.43 -3.96 -1.33
CA ARG A 12 -12.27 -4.71 -2.60
C ARG A 12 -10.90 -4.44 -3.23
N ARG A 13 -10.49 -3.18 -3.40
CA ARG A 13 -9.15 -2.83 -3.92
C ARG A 13 -8.00 -3.45 -3.11
N SER A 14 -8.12 -3.46 -1.78
CA SER A 14 -7.14 -4.14 -0.92
C SER A 14 -7.11 -5.66 -1.15
N MET A 15 -8.28 -6.30 -1.29
CA MET A 15 -8.36 -7.74 -1.57
C MET A 15 -7.77 -8.08 -2.94
N THR A 16 -8.11 -7.32 -4.00
CA THR A 16 -7.57 -7.55 -5.35
C THR A 16 -6.05 -7.45 -5.37
N PHE A 17 -5.47 -6.46 -4.67
CA PHE A 17 -4.02 -6.36 -4.52
C PHE A 17 -3.42 -7.59 -3.85
N LEU A 18 -4.02 -8.08 -2.74
CA LEU A 18 -3.51 -9.26 -2.02
C LEU A 18 -3.55 -10.53 -2.87
N VAL A 19 -4.62 -10.71 -3.67
CA VAL A 19 -4.73 -11.83 -4.60
C VAL A 19 -3.67 -11.76 -5.70
N ALA A 20 -3.53 -10.60 -6.36
CA ALA A 20 -2.51 -10.38 -7.38
C ALA A 20 -1.10 -10.61 -6.84
N HIS A 21 -0.80 -10.09 -5.66
CA HIS A 21 0.49 -10.30 -4.99
C HIS A 21 0.73 -11.77 -4.66
N GLY A 22 -0.29 -12.48 -4.16
CA GLY A 22 -0.20 -13.91 -3.88
C GLY A 22 0.05 -14.74 -5.14
N ARG A 23 -0.58 -14.39 -6.26
CA ARG A 23 -0.31 -15.02 -7.56
C ARG A 23 1.10 -14.73 -8.08
N ALA A 24 1.57 -13.49 -7.92
CA ALA A 24 2.92 -13.11 -8.32
C ALA A 24 3.98 -13.91 -7.54
N LEU A 25 3.82 -14.06 -6.22
CA LEU A 25 4.71 -14.89 -5.40
C LEU A 25 4.70 -16.38 -5.79
N ARG A 26 3.58 -16.88 -6.34
CA ARG A 26 3.45 -18.26 -6.83
C ARG A 26 3.87 -18.41 -8.30
N GLY A 27 4.28 -17.35 -8.98
CA GLY A 27 4.61 -17.38 -10.41
C GLY A 27 3.40 -17.58 -11.34
N THR A 28 2.18 -17.35 -10.85
CA THR A 28 0.92 -17.52 -11.63
C THR A 28 0.20 -16.20 -11.92
N ALA A 29 0.89 -15.07 -11.72
CA ALA A 29 0.35 -13.75 -12.04
C ALA A 29 0.24 -13.55 -13.55
N GLY A 30 -0.93 -13.13 -14.01
CA GLY A 30 -1.11 -12.64 -15.37
C GLY A 30 -0.61 -11.19 -15.54
N PRO A 31 -0.60 -10.66 -16.77
CA PRO A 31 -0.20 -9.29 -17.05
C PRO A 31 -1.03 -8.25 -16.28
N GLU A 32 -2.33 -8.49 -16.09
CA GLU A 32 -3.22 -7.64 -15.31
C GLU A 32 -2.85 -7.58 -13.81
N ASP A 33 -2.45 -8.72 -13.24
CA ASP A 33 -1.99 -8.78 -11.86
C ASP A 33 -0.70 -7.95 -11.71
N LEU A 34 0.22 -8.06 -12.67
CA LEU A 34 1.47 -7.28 -12.67
C LEU A 34 1.22 -5.79 -12.86
N ALA A 35 0.33 -5.40 -13.78
CA ALA A 35 -0.05 -4.00 -13.99
C ALA A 35 -0.69 -3.39 -12.75
N LEU A 36 -1.58 -4.13 -12.07
CA LEU A 36 -2.17 -3.69 -10.81
C LEU A 36 -1.11 -3.48 -9.72
N LEU A 37 -0.17 -4.42 -9.59
CA LEU A 37 0.93 -4.31 -8.61
C LEU A 37 1.86 -3.13 -8.92
N ALA A 38 2.16 -2.88 -10.20
CA ALA A 38 2.99 -1.76 -10.64
C ALA A 38 2.32 -0.40 -10.38
N ALA A 39 1.02 -0.27 -10.65
CA ALA A 39 0.24 0.93 -10.39
C ALA A 39 -0.07 1.17 -8.89
N SER A 40 0.23 0.19 -8.05
CA SER A 40 -0.10 0.23 -6.63
C SER A 40 0.93 1.04 -5.83
N ARG A 41 0.43 2.02 -5.06
CA ARG A 41 1.28 2.83 -4.17
C ARG A 41 1.84 1.99 -3.03
N ARG A 42 3.15 2.07 -2.81
CA ARG A 42 3.86 1.30 -1.78
C ARG A 42 4.33 2.19 -0.64
N CYS A 43 4.27 1.67 0.58
CA CYS A 43 4.76 2.33 1.78
C CYS A 43 6.28 2.47 1.69
N ALA A 44 6.79 3.70 1.77
CA ALA A 44 8.23 3.97 1.71
C ALA A 44 9.04 3.35 2.86
N ARG A 45 8.38 2.88 3.93
CA ARG A 45 9.07 2.24 5.07
C ARG A 45 9.08 0.72 5.01
N CYS A 46 7.95 0.09 4.71
CA CYS A 46 7.82 -1.37 4.81
C CYS A 46 7.46 -2.05 3.48
N GLY A 47 7.37 -1.31 2.38
CA GLY A 47 6.99 -1.84 1.07
C GLY A 47 5.51 -2.22 0.91
N TYR A 48 4.74 -2.28 2.00
CA TYR A 48 3.34 -2.70 1.97
C TYR A 48 2.43 -1.73 1.20
N PHE A 49 1.39 -2.25 0.58
CA PHE A 49 0.43 -1.48 -0.21
C PHE A 49 -0.30 -0.39 0.59
N ILE A 50 -0.45 0.78 -0.04
CA ILE A 50 -1.21 1.91 0.50
C ILE A 50 -2.64 1.85 -0.06
N GLY A 51 -3.52 1.28 0.76
CA GLY A 51 -4.93 1.08 0.41
C GLY A 51 -5.65 2.34 -0.08
N GLY A 52 -6.65 2.15 -0.93
CA GLY A 52 -7.37 3.22 -1.63
C GLY A 52 -8.21 4.18 -0.76
N ARG A 53 -8.31 3.96 0.56
CA ARG A 53 -8.93 4.95 1.49
C ARG A 53 -7.95 6.04 1.94
N ARG A 54 -6.66 5.86 1.71
CA ARG A 54 -5.65 6.86 2.05
C ARG A 54 -5.65 7.97 1.00
N ARG A 55 -5.31 9.18 1.43
CA ARG A 55 -5.11 10.34 0.55
C ARG A 55 -4.17 9.99 -0.61
N ALA A 56 -4.35 10.59 -1.78
CA ALA A 56 -3.62 10.26 -3.01
C ALA A 56 -2.08 10.42 -2.87
N ASP A 57 -1.64 11.34 -2.03
CA ASP A 57 -0.26 11.66 -1.68
C ASP A 57 0.29 10.86 -0.48
N ALA A 58 -0.47 9.90 0.06
CA ALA A 58 -0.03 9.14 1.22
C ALA A 58 1.23 8.31 0.90
N VAL A 59 2.33 8.59 1.63
CA VAL A 59 3.63 7.91 1.50
C VAL A 59 3.76 6.67 2.41
N TYR A 60 2.93 6.60 3.47
CA TYR A 60 2.99 5.52 4.47
C TYR A 60 1.63 4.84 4.63
N CYS A 61 1.65 3.51 4.83
CA CYS A 61 0.43 2.73 5.02
C CYS A 61 -0.27 2.99 6.38
N SER A 62 0.49 3.41 7.40
CA SER A 62 0.01 3.64 8.77
C SER A 62 0.75 4.77 9.50
N ARG A 63 0.15 5.28 10.59
CA ARG A 63 0.79 6.25 11.49
C ARG A 63 2.07 5.68 12.11
N SER A 64 2.09 4.38 12.43
CA SER A 64 3.25 3.69 12.99
C SER A 64 4.43 3.66 12.01
N CYS A 65 4.18 3.40 10.71
CA CYS A 65 5.23 3.47 9.69
C CYS A 65 5.78 4.89 9.52
N LYS A 66 4.91 5.91 9.55
CA LYS A 66 5.33 7.32 9.52
C LYS A 66 6.23 7.66 10.71
N ALA A 67 5.87 7.26 11.92
CA ALA A 67 6.65 7.51 13.12
C ALA A 67 8.02 6.82 13.10
N LYS A 68 8.08 5.54 12.70
CA LYS A 68 9.34 4.80 12.55
C LYS A 68 10.26 5.44 11.52
N ALA A 69 9.72 5.83 10.35
CA ALA A 69 10.49 6.54 9.32
C ALA A 69 11.01 7.90 9.82
N TYR A 70 10.22 8.63 10.60
CA TYR A 70 10.67 9.87 11.23
C TYR A 70 11.84 9.65 12.20
N ARG A 71 11.73 8.66 13.10
CA ARG A 71 12.81 8.32 14.04
C ARG A 71 14.10 7.91 13.32
N ALA A 72 13.99 7.07 12.29
CA ALA A 72 15.14 6.66 11.49
C ALA A 72 15.82 7.85 10.81
N ARG A 73 15.06 8.79 10.24
CA ARG A 73 15.62 10.02 9.67
C ARG A 73 16.29 10.92 10.70
N ARG A 74 15.80 10.96 11.94
CA ARG A 74 16.47 11.71 13.03
C ARG A 74 17.77 11.05 13.45
N ALA A 75 17.79 9.72 13.58
CA ALA A 75 19.00 8.98 13.94
C ALA A 75 20.09 9.06 12.87
N ALA A 76 19.70 9.17 11.60
CA ALA A 76 20.63 9.29 10.48
C ALA A 76 21.15 10.71 10.22
N ARG A 77 20.70 11.72 11.00
CA ARG A 77 21.28 13.06 10.91
C ARG A 77 22.60 13.06 11.68
N PRO A 78 23.76 13.27 11.03
CA PRO A 78 24.98 13.55 11.77
C PRO A 78 24.75 14.85 12.55
N GLY A 79 25.03 14.79 13.86
CA GLY A 79 25.08 15.97 14.73
C GLY A 79 26.35 16.76 14.50
#